data_AF-A0A9P6BV86-F1
#
_entry.id   AF-A0A9P6BV86-F1
#
_cell.length_a   1.000
_cell.length_b   1.000
_cell.length_c   1.000
_cell.angle_alpha   90.00
_cell.angle_beta   90.00
_cell.angle_gamma   90.00
#
_symmetry.space_group_name_H-M   'P 1'
#
loop_
_entity.id
_entity.type
_entity.pdbx_description
1 polymer ?
#
loop_
_entity_poly.entity_id
_entity_poly.type
_entity_poly.pdbx_seq_one_letter_code
_entity_poly.pdbx_strand_id
1 'polypeptide(L)' 'YGIEHDTSRPVDVFIQEIVSAAAQLKSLGCTVEETEITDVILMRLDPSYHNIRATILSQKTSPTIEKIKIILASATSA' A
#
# COMPACT_ATOMS: atom_id res chain seq x y z
N TYR A 1 -4.87 -8.79 7.50
CA TYR A 1 -5.98 -7.81 7.70
C TYR A 1 -6.71 -7.62 6.37
N GLY A 2 -8.04 -7.73 6.35
CA GLY A 2 -8.86 -7.79 5.12
C GLY A 2 -9.33 -6.42 4.59
N ILE A 3 -8.40 -5.49 4.44
CA ILE A 3 -8.70 -4.11 4.02
C ILE A 3 -8.76 -4.07 2.48
N GLU A 4 -9.79 -3.41 1.94
CA GLU A 4 -9.98 -3.21 0.50
C GLU A 4 -9.81 -1.72 0.16
N HIS A 5 -9.25 -1.44 -1.02
CA HIS A 5 -9.04 -0.07 -1.48
C HIS A 5 -10.37 0.54 -1.96
N ASP A 6 -10.92 1.46 -1.16
CA ASP A 6 -12.08 2.28 -1.55
C ASP A 6 -11.60 3.54 -2.30
N THR A 7 -11.85 3.58 -3.61
CA THR A 7 -11.47 4.70 -4.49
C THR A 7 -12.28 5.97 -4.26
N SER A 8 -13.34 5.92 -3.46
CA SER A 8 -14.09 7.11 -3.01
C SER A 8 -13.35 7.89 -1.92
N ARG A 9 -12.31 7.28 -1.32
CA ARG A 9 -11.47 7.87 -0.28
C ARG A 9 -10.06 8.13 -0.84
N PRO A 10 -9.32 9.10 -0.29
CA PRO A 10 -7.93 9.30 -0.67
C PRO A 10 -7.10 8.03 -0.44
N VAL A 11 -6.24 7.68 -1.40
CA VAL A 11 -5.38 6.48 -1.34
C VAL A 11 -4.50 6.44 -0.08
N ASP A 12 -4.12 7.60 0.48
CA ASP A 12 -3.34 7.67 1.72
C ASP A 12 -4.10 7.05 2.91
N VAL A 13 -5.44 7.16 2.92
CA VAL A 13 -6.30 6.58 3.96
C VAL A 13 -6.25 5.05 3.90
N PHE A 14 -6.32 4.46 2.71
CA PHE A 14 -6.16 3.03 2.52
C PHE A 14 -4.79 2.52 3.00
N ILE A 15 -3.71 3.24 2.65
CA ILE A 15 -2.36 2.90 3.11
C ILE A 15 -2.26 3.02 4.63
N GLN A 16 -2.83 4.08 5.22
CA GLN A 16 -2.86 4.30 6.66
C GLN A 16 -3.59 3.17 7.40
N GLU A 17 -4.72 2.69 6.88
CA GLU A 17 -5.48 1.59 7.48
C GLU A 17 -4.66 0.29 7.48
N ILE A 18 -3.96 -0.01 6.37
CA ILE A 18 -3.07 -1.19 6.28
C ILE A 18 -1.91 -1.08 7.28
N VAL A 19 -1.22 0.06 7.33
CA VAL A 19 -0.10 0.28 8.25
C VAL A 19 -0.57 0.21 9.71
N SER A 20 -1.74 0.76 10.01
CA SER A 20 -2.32 0.72 11.36
C SER A 20 -2.72 -0.70 11.76
N ALA A 21 -3.25 -1.50 10.83
CA ALA A 21 -3.55 -2.91 11.09
C ALA A 21 -2.28 -3.74 11.29
N ALA A 22 -1.22 -3.48 10.51
CA ALA A 22 0.09 -4.10 10.71
C ALA A 22 0.70 -3.74 12.08
N ALA A 23 0.59 -2.47 12.51
CA ALA A 23 1.03 -2.03 13.82
C ALA A 23 0.25 -2.69 14.97
N GLN A 24 -1.07 -2.87 14.79
CA GLN A 24 -1.89 -3.61 15.75
C GLN A 24 -1.46 -5.07 15.86
N LEU A 25 -1.21 -5.76 14.73
CA LEU A 25 -0.69 -7.13 14.76
C LEU A 25 0.68 -7.21 15.45
N LYS A 26 1.58 -6.25 15.19
CA LYS A 26 2.86 -6.15 15.91
C LYS A 26 2.68 -6.01 17.41
N SER A 27 1.72 -5.20 17.85
CA SER A 27 1.42 -5.02 19.28
C SER A 27 0.90 -6.28 19.96
N LEU A 28 0.30 -7.20 19.18
CA LEU A 28 -0.17 -8.51 19.65
C LEU A 28 0.94 -9.59 19.62
N GLY A 29 2.17 -9.22 19.27
CA GLY A 29 3.32 -10.13 19.21
C GLY A 29 3.53 -10.81 17.85
N CYS A 30 2.80 -10.41 16.80
CA CYS A 30 3.04 -10.91 15.44
C CYS A 30 4.18 -10.15 14.77
N THR A 31 5.12 -10.85 14.14
CA THR A 31 6.11 -10.22 13.28
C THR A 31 5.48 -9.87 11.94
N VAL A 32 5.44 -8.58 11.59
CA VAL A 32 5.00 -8.10 10.28
C VAL A 32 6.15 -7.35 9.62
N GLU A 33 6.71 -7.90 8.56
CA GLU A 33 7.81 -7.26 7.83
C GLU A 33 7.30 -6.14 6.93
N GLU A 34 8.14 -5.14 6.65
CA GLU A 34 7.77 -4.04 5.76
C GLU A 34 7.42 -4.54 4.35
N THR A 35 8.15 -5.54 3.87
CA THR A 35 7.89 -6.21 2.58
C THR A 35 6.46 -6.76 2.51
N GLU A 36 6.00 -7.43 3.56
CA GLU A 36 4.62 -7.94 3.64
C GLU A 36 3.59 -6.80 3.57
N ILE A 37 3.84 -5.70 4.28
CA ILE A 37 2.95 -4.52 4.24
C ILE A 37 2.90 -3.96 2.82
N THR A 38 4.05 -3.81 2.16
CA THR A 38 4.12 -3.29 0.79
C THR A 38 3.45 -4.22 -0.23
N ASP A 39 3.63 -5.53 -0.11
CA ASP A 39 2.96 -6.52 -0.95
C ASP A 39 1.44 -6.47 -0.78
N VAL A 40 0.96 -6.38 0.47
CA VAL A 40 -0.50 -6.26 0.74
C VAL A 40 -1.07 -4.98 0.13
N ILE A 41 -0.38 -3.84 0.28
CA ILE A 41 -0.80 -2.58 -0.36
C ILE A 41 -0.92 -2.79 -1.87
N LEU A 42 0.13 -3.28 -2.54
CA LEU A 42 0.14 -3.45 -3.98
C LEU A 42 -0.88 -4.47 -4.48
N MET A 43 -1.06 -5.58 -3.76
CA MET A 43 -1.99 -6.65 -4.11
C MET A 43 -3.46 -6.21 -3.97
N ARG A 44 -3.76 -5.33 -3.00
CA ARG A 44 -5.12 -4.89 -2.67
C ARG A 44 -5.50 -3.52 -3.26
N LEU A 45 -4.61 -2.90 -4.02
CA LEU A 45 -4.95 -1.72 -4.81
C LEU A 45 -6.08 -2.04 -5.79
N ASP A 46 -7.05 -1.14 -5.83
CA ASP A 46 -8.10 -1.12 -6.85
C ASP A 46 -7.54 -1.26 -8.29
N PRO A 47 -8.24 -1.97 -9.20
CA PRO A 47 -7.82 -2.15 -10.58
C PRO A 47 -7.50 -0.86 -11.34
N SER A 48 -8.09 0.28 -10.97
CA SER A 48 -7.81 1.58 -11.58
C SER A 48 -6.35 2.01 -11.39
N TYR A 49 -5.66 1.44 -10.39
CA TYR A 49 -4.25 1.69 -10.09
C TYR A 49 -3.31 0.62 -10.68
N HIS A 50 -3.79 -0.30 -11.51
CA HIS A 50 -2.98 -1.39 -12.07
C HIS A 50 -1.77 -0.91 -12.88
N ASN A 51 -1.92 0.18 -13.63
CA ASN A 51 -0.82 0.80 -14.37
C ASN A 51 0.29 1.28 -13.41
N ILE A 52 -0.08 1.96 -12.33
CA ILE A 52 0.84 2.48 -11.31
C ILE A 52 1.49 1.31 -10.56
N ARG A 53 0.71 0.27 -10.21
CA ARG A 53 1.24 -0.95 -9.61
C ARG A 53 2.31 -1.59 -10.50
N ALA A 54 2.08 -1.70 -11.80
CA ALA A 54 3.06 -2.23 -12.75
C ALA A 54 4.32 -1.34 -12.80
N THR A 55 4.17 -0.02 -12.76
CA THR A 55 5.31 0.91 -12.68
C THR A 55 6.12 0.72 -11.39
N ILE A 56 5.47 0.52 -10.25
CA ILE A 56 6.16 0.27 -8.97
C ILE A 56 6.91 -1.07 -9.01
N LEU A 57 6.25 -2.14 -9.49
CA LEU A 57 6.82 -3.49 -9.55
C LEU A 57 7.96 -3.63 -10.57
N SER A 58 8.01 -2.78 -11.59
CA SER A 58 9.10 -2.79 -12.59
C SER A 58 10.37 -2.07 -12.10
N GLN A 59 10.35 -1.42 -10.93
CA GLN A 59 11.55 -0.81 -10.37
C GLN A 59 12.55 -1.87 -9.90
N LYS A 60 13.84 -1.60 -10.13
CA LYS A 60 14.94 -2.53 -9.79
C LYS A 60 15.14 -2.72 -8.28
N THR A 61 14.63 -1.79 -7.47
CA THR A 61 14.71 -1.82 -6.01
C THR A 61 13.36 -2.16 -5.41
N SER A 62 13.36 -2.96 -4.34
CA SER A 62 12.16 -3.21 -3.55
C SER A 62 11.51 -1.88 -3.13
N PRO A 63 10.20 -1.70 -3.35
CA PRO A 63 9.52 -0.47 -3.02
C PRO A 63 9.37 -0.35 -1.50
N THR A 64 9.54 0.86 -0.97
CA THR A 64 9.28 1.17 0.44
C THR A 64 7.88 1.77 0.59
N ILE A 65 7.30 1.71 1.79
CA ILE A 65 5.97 2.29 2.07
C ILE A 65 5.94 3.78 1.70
N GLU A 66 7.01 4.53 2.02
CA GLU A 66 7.12 5.96 1.70
C GLU A 66 7.10 6.23 0.19
N LYS A 67 7.88 5.47 -0.60
CA LYS A 67 7.87 5.59 -2.06
C LYS A 67 6.51 5.26 -2.65
N ILE A 68 5.86 4.20 -2.16
CA ILE A 68 4.51 3.81 -2.60
C ILE A 68 3.51 4.94 -2.33
N LYS A 69 3.54 5.54 -1.13
CA LYS A 69 2.70 6.70 -0.79
C LYS A 69 2.89 7.86 -1.78
N ILE A 70 4.14 8.27 -2.04
CA ILE A 70 4.45 9.39 -2.94
C ILE A 70 3.92 9.12 -4.36
N ILE A 71 4.17 7.93 -4.89
CA ILE A 71 3.78 7.55 -6.26
C ILE A 71 2.25 7.52 -6.38
N LEU A 72 1.56 6.89 -5.43
CA LEU A 72 0.10 6.77 -5.46
C LEU A 72 -0.61 8.12 -5.27
N ALA A 73 -0.10 8.98 -4.36
CA ALA A 73 -0.63 10.32 -4.16
C ALA A 73 -0.50 11.18 -5.44
N SER A 74 0.64 11.07 -6.14
CA SER A 74 0.87 11.79 -7.39
C SER A 74 -0.05 11.33 -8.53
N ALA A 75 -0.40 10.04 -8.56
CA ALA A 75 -1.22 9.46 -9.62
C ALA A 75 -2.71 9.75 -9.50
N THR A 76 -3.18 10.20 -8.33
CA THR A 76 -4.59 10.58 -8.10
C THR A 76 -4.89 12.01 -8.59
N SER A 77 -3.87 12.73 -9.08
CA SER A 77 -3.95 14.13 -9.54
C SER A 77 -4.03 14.29 -11.07
N ALA A 78 -4.36 13.22 -11.81
CA ALA A 78 -4.40 13.21 -13.28
C ALA A 78 -5.83 13.01 -13.83
#